data_AF-A0ABD1MLV0-F1
#
_entry.id   AF-A0ABD1MLV0-F1
#
_cell.length_a   1.000
_cell.length_b   1.000
_cell.length_c   1.000
_cell.angle_alpha   90.00
_cell.angle_beta   90.00
_cell.angle_gamma   90.00
#
_symmetry.space_group_name_H-M   'P 1'
#
loop_
_entity.id
_entity.type
_entity.pdbx_description
1 polymer ?
#
loop_
_entity_poly.entity_id
_entity_poly.type
_entity_poly.pdbx_seq_one_letter_code
_entity_poly.pdbx_strand_id
1 'polypeptide(L)'
;MFVKVLKVFYDATFTFFGSLHVTIQLFLTKLCEIQKALDKWRKSDDPILQKMTTNMQIKFSKYWKSSEINVLLFVAVFLDPRFKLQYVEFCFGRLYGNERGQEMIKKLKDIIEKLFEYYANLYPLPVDGGDFSSISSSFAYDPSCHYNDDDDDEKDWVHEFRIKIRKKQSQVKRNEMDRYMEDDVEDSDSTIEFDILKWWKLKSTKYYILSHMAKDILAIPVSTVSSESAFSTGGRDLDSFRSSLNATTV
;
A
#
# COMPACT_ATOMS: atom_id res chain seq x y z
N MET A 1 -2.44 33.97 10.20
CA MET A 1 -2.72 32.85 11.13
C MET A 1 -3.38 31.66 10.41
N PHE A 2 -4.56 31.85 9.80
CA PHE A 2 -5.32 30.79 9.11
C PHE A 2 -4.57 30.05 7.98
N VAL A 3 -3.71 30.75 7.22
CA VAL A 3 -2.88 30.12 6.17
C VAL A 3 -1.98 29.01 6.74
N LYS A 4 -1.40 29.20 7.94
CA LYS A 4 -0.57 28.18 8.59
C LYS A 4 -1.39 26.95 9.01
N VAL A 5 -2.67 27.16 9.36
CA VAL A 5 -3.59 26.08 9.72
C VAL A 5 -3.94 25.24 8.50
N LEU A 6 -4.35 25.89 7.42
CA LEU A 6 -4.75 25.23 6.19
C LEU A 6 -3.58 24.59 5.45
N LYS A 7 -2.35 25.11 5.62
CA LYS A 7 -1.16 24.54 5.01
C LYS A 7 -0.94 23.07 5.36
N VAL A 8 -1.21 22.65 6.60
CA VAL A 8 -1.04 21.24 7.01
C VAL A 8 -2.00 20.33 6.25
N PHE A 9 -3.24 20.78 6.03
CA PHE A 9 -4.21 20.04 5.23
C PHE A 9 -3.83 20.04 3.76
N TYR A 10 -3.40 21.19 3.23
CA TYR A 10 -2.95 21.31 1.85
C TYR A 10 -1.78 20.37 1.56
N ASP A 11 -0.74 20.38 2.41
CA ASP A 11 0.46 19.54 2.22
C ASP A 11 0.10 18.04 2.30
N ALA A 12 -0.81 17.65 3.20
CA ALA A 12 -1.33 16.28 3.30
C ALA A 12 -2.14 15.88 2.05
N THR A 13 -3.06 16.74 1.62
CA THR A 13 -3.88 16.54 0.42
C THR A 13 -3.02 16.43 -0.83
N PHE A 14 -2.02 17.30 -0.98
CA PHE A 14 -1.06 17.26 -2.07
C PHE A 14 -0.28 15.94 -2.08
N THR A 15 0.12 15.45 -0.91
CA THR A 15 0.78 14.13 -0.79
C THR A 15 -0.14 13.01 -1.28
N PHE A 16 -1.44 13.05 -0.96
CA PHE A 16 -2.40 12.03 -1.40
C PHE A 16 -2.74 12.09 -2.89
N PHE A 17 -2.45 13.20 -3.56
CA PHE A 17 -2.64 13.38 -4.99
C PHE A 17 -1.43 12.96 -5.83
N GLY A 18 -0.34 12.50 -5.19
CA GLY A 18 0.76 11.88 -5.91
C GLY A 18 0.31 10.65 -6.70
N SER A 19 0.64 10.61 -7.99
CA SER A 19 0.29 9.50 -8.89
C SER A 19 1.50 8.66 -9.33
N LEU A 20 2.72 9.17 -9.13
CA LEU A 20 3.98 8.56 -9.63
C LEU A 20 4.70 7.70 -8.59
N HIS A 21 4.21 7.68 -7.35
CA HIS A 21 4.76 6.88 -6.26
C HIS A 21 3.61 6.34 -5.43
N VAL A 22 3.85 5.24 -4.72
CA VAL A 22 2.88 4.72 -3.75
C VAL A 22 2.60 5.83 -2.74
N THR A 23 1.33 6.19 -2.57
CA THR A 23 0.89 7.23 -1.62
C THR A 23 0.14 6.66 -0.42
N ILE A 24 -0.37 5.43 -0.56
CA ILE A 24 -1.21 4.75 0.43
C ILE A 24 -0.49 4.39 1.71
N GLN A 25 0.80 4.14 1.67
CA GLN A 25 1.63 3.96 2.86
C GLN A 25 1.86 5.27 3.66
N LEU A 26 1.76 6.45 3.03
CA LEU A 26 1.96 7.73 3.72
C LEU A 26 0.71 8.25 4.42
N PHE A 27 -0.46 7.66 4.16
CA PHE A 27 -1.75 8.17 4.62
C PHE A 27 -1.80 8.34 6.14
N LEU A 28 -1.34 7.34 6.90
CA LEU A 28 -1.45 7.31 8.35
C LEU A 28 -0.56 8.37 8.99
N THR A 29 0.65 8.54 8.45
CA THR A 29 1.57 9.59 8.87
C THR A 29 0.96 10.97 8.68
N LYS A 30 0.36 11.24 7.51
CA LYS A 30 -0.31 12.52 7.24
C LYS A 30 -1.53 12.74 8.12
N LEU A 31 -2.32 11.71 8.42
CA LEU A 31 -3.42 11.82 9.38
C LEU A 31 -2.92 12.16 10.79
N CYS A 32 -1.82 11.53 11.23
CA CYS A 32 -1.20 11.84 12.52
C CYS A 32 -0.61 13.26 12.56
N GLU A 33 -0.03 13.76 11.46
CA GLU A 33 0.44 15.15 11.35
C GLU A 33 -0.72 16.15 11.52
N ILE A 34 -1.84 15.91 10.82
CA ILE A 34 -3.05 16.73 10.94
C ILE A 34 -3.58 16.69 12.38
N GLN A 35 -3.71 15.51 12.98
CA GLN A 35 -4.21 15.36 14.35
C GLN A 35 -3.32 16.10 15.36
N LYS A 36 -1.99 15.94 15.26
CA LYS A 36 -1.03 16.67 16.10
C LYS A 36 -1.17 18.19 15.96
N ALA A 37 -1.38 18.69 14.74
CA ALA A 37 -1.56 20.11 14.49
C ALA A 37 -2.87 20.64 15.09
N LEU A 38 -3.97 19.92 14.92
CA LEU A 38 -5.26 20.24 15.54
C LEU A 38 -5.17 20.25 17.07
N ASP A 39 -4.53 19.25 17.68
CA ASP A 39 -4.35 19.20 19.14
C ASP A 39 -3.53 20.38 19.67
N LYS A 40 -2.52 20.82 18.91
CA LYS A 40 -1.72 22.01 19.25
C LYS A 40 -2.57 23.28 19.21
N TRP A 41 -3.31 23.53 18.12
CA TRP A 41 -4.09 24.76 17.98
C TRP A 41 -5.31 24.81 18.89
N ARG A 42 -5.86 23.66 19.31
CA ARG A 42 -6.93 23.61 20.30
C ARG A 42 -6.50 24.12 21.68
N LYS A 43 -5.21 24.02 21.99
CA LYS A 43 -4.59 24.53 23.22
C LYS A 43 -4.08 25.97 23.08
N SER A 44 -4.40 26.66 21.98
CA SER A 44 -3.99 28.05 21.77
C SER A 44 -4.75 29.01 22.68
N ASP A 45 -4.09 30.12 23.06
CA ASP A 45 -4.72 31.20 23.83
C ASP A 45 -5.66 32.09 23.00
N ASP A 46 -5.64 31.98 21.68
CA ASP A 46 -6.53 32.71 20.78
C ASP A 46 -7.92 32.01 20.73
N PRO A 47 -8.98 32.65 21.24
CA PRO A 47 -10.31 32.05 21.30
C PRO A 47 -10.90 31.75 19.91
N ILE A 48 -10.57 32.56 18.90
CA ILE A 48 -11.05 32.38 17.52
C ILE A 48 -10.40 31.14 16.92
N LEU A 49 -9.07 31.02 17.06
CA LEU A 49 -8.34 29.85 16.60
C LEU A 49 -8.80 28.58 17.31
N GLN A 50 -8.94 28.62 18.64
CA GLN A 50 -9.43 27.49 19.42
C GLN A 50 -10.82 27.03 18.98
N LYS A 51 -11.77 27.97 18.81
CA LYS A 51 -13.14 27.66 18.35
C LYS A 51 -13.14 27.05 16.95
N MET A 52 -12.38 27.64 16.02
CA MET A 52 -12.26 27.12 14.66
C MET A 52 -11.67 25.71 14.65
N THR A 53 -10.53 25.51 15.32
CA THR A 53 -9.86 24.20 15.38
C THR A 53 -10.73 23.15 16.03
N THR A 54 -11.52 23.51 17.06
CA THR A 54 -12.48 22.59 17.67
C THR A 54 -13.53 22.12 16.65
N ASN A 55 -14.08 23.02 15.85
CA ASN A 55 -15.02 22.66 14.78
C ASN A 55 -14.37 21.78 13.69
N MET A 56 -13.11 22.06 13.33
CA MET A 56 -12.35 21.24 12.38
C MET A 56 -12.08 19.84 12.94
N GLN A 57 -11.72 19.73 14.23
CA GLN A 57 -11.50 18.46 14.91
C GLN A 57 -12.76 17.59 14.95
N ILE A 58 -13.94 18.20 15.14
CA ILE A 58 -15.23 17.47 15.09
C ILE A 58 -15.41 16.84 13.71
N LYS A 59 -15.22 17.62 12.63
CA LYS A 59 -15.33 17.12 11.26
C LYS A 59 -14.29 16.05 10.96
N PHE A 60 -13.02 16.27 11.35
CA PHE A 60 -11.95 15.31 11.17
C PHE A 60 -12.27 13.98 11.89
N SER A 61 -12.69 14.06 13.15
CA SER A 61 -13.01 12.87 13.96
C SER A 61 -14.25 12.14 13.44
N LYS A 62 -15.21 12.84 12.83
CA LYS A 62 -16.40 12.21 12.23
C LYS A 62 -16.01 11.18 11.16
N TYR A 63 -15.03 11.50 10.31
CA TYR A 63 -14.58 10.60 9.26
C TYR A 63 -13.53 9.60 9.78
N TRP A 64 -12.50 10.12 10.46
CA TRP A 64 -11.34 9.32 10.84
C TRP A 64 -11.48 8.60 12.17
N LYS A 65 -12.56 8.80 12.91
CA LYS A 65 -12.96 7.95 14.04
C LYS A 65 -14.32 7.30 13.81
N SER A 66 -14.75 7.19 12.55
CA SER A 66 -15.85 6.30 12.19
C SER A 66 -15.39 4.84 12.28
N SER A 67 -16.33 3.93 12.50
CA SER A 67 -16.12 2.48 12.39
C SER A 67 -16.03 2.00 10.94
N GLU A 68 -16.31 2.87 9.96
CA GLU A 68 -16.41 2.55 8.53
C GLU A 68 -15.11 2.81 7.74
N ILE A 69 -13.99 3.10 8.41
CA ILE A 69 -12.73 3.37 7.72
C ILE A 69 -12.27 2.12 6.98
N ASN A 70 -11.88 2.30 5.72
CA ASN A 70 -11.35 1.21 4.91
C ASN A 70 -10.06 0.67 5.53
N VAL A 71 -10.13 -0.56 6.05
CA VAL A 71 -9.02 -1.19 6.75
C VAL A 71 -7.83 -1.48 5.82
N LEU A 72 -8.06 -1.61 4.52
CA LEU A 72 -6.99 -1.82 3.52
C LEU A 72 -5.95 -0.71 3.53
N LEU A 73 -6.32 0.52 3.89
CA LEU A 73 -5.36 1.62 4.06
C LEU A 73 -4.31 1.24 5.11
N PHE A 74 -4.71 0.67 6.24
CA PHE A 74 -3.79 0.23 7.29
C PHE A 74 -3.00 -1.02 6.89
N VAL A 75 -3.58 -1.91 6.07
CA VAL A 75 -2.85 -3.05 5.50
C VAL A 75 -1.69 -2.57 4.63
N ALA A 76 -1.90 -1.51 3.83
CA ALA A 76 -0.83 -0.92 3.03
C ALA A 76 0.33 -0.36 3.88
N VAL A 77 0.03 0.26 5.04
CA VAL A 77 1.06 0.71 5.99
C VAL A 77 1.77 -0.46 6.66
N PHE A 78 1.03 -1.52 6.99
CA PHE A 78 1.63 -2.76 7.49
C PHE A 78 2.62 -3.37 6.48
N LEU A 79 2.31 -3.30 5.18
CA LEU A 79 3.18 -3.75 4.09
C LEU A 79 4.35 -2.79 3.80
N ASP A 80 4.47 -1.67 4.51
CA ASP A 80 5.70 -0.86 4.46
C ASP A 80 6.74 -1.42 5.44
N PRO A 81 7.88 -1.94 4.96
CA PRO A 81 8.87 -2.59 5.80
C PRO A 81 9.56 -1.64 6.80
N ARG A 82 9.41 -0.32 6.63
CA ARG A 82 9.94 0.71 7.55
C ARG A 82 9.03 0.96 8.75
N PHE A 83 7.76 0.56 8.64
CA PHE A 83 6.72 0.87 9.63
C PHE A 83 6.14 -0.39 10.25
N LYS A 84 5.71 -1.34 9.40
CA LYS A 84 5.06 -2.59 9.77
C LYS A 84 3.89 -2.35 10.74
N LEU A 85 3.53 -3.38 11.51
CA LEU A 85 2.42 -3.31 12.46
C LEU A 85 2.70 -2.38 13.65
N GLN A 86 3.96 -2.30 14.07
CA GLN A 86 4.39 -1.50 15.23
C GLN A 86 4.04 -0.02 15.07
N TYR A 87 4.20 0.54 13.87
CA TYR A 87 3.82 1.92 13.60
C TYR A 87 2.32 2.14 13.64
N VAL A 88 1.53 1.18 13.12
CA VAL A 88 0.07 1.26 13.17
C VAL A 88 -0.43 1.22 14.61
N GLU A 89 0.13 0.32 15.44
CA GLU A 89 -0.16 0.23 16.88
C GLU A 89 0.15 1.55 17.59
N PHE A 90 1.33 2.13 17.32
CA PHE A 90 1.72 3.43 17.85
C PHE A 90 0.75 4.56 17.45
N CYS A 91 0.37 4.63 16.17
CA CYS A 91 -0.55 5.64 15.68
C CYS A 91 -1.96 5.46 16.25
N PHE A 92 -2.46 4.23 16.36
CA PHE A 92 -3.79 3.94 16.89
C PHE A 92 -3.92 4.31 18.37
N GLY A 93 -2.90 4.02 19.18
CA GLY A 93 -2.86 4.48 20.57
C GLY A 93 -3.00 6.00 20.70
N ARG A 94 -2.38 6.76 19.78
CA ARG A 94 -2.48 8.23 19.76
C ARG A 94 -3.79 8.76 19.20
N LEU A 95 -4.34 8.15 18.16
CA LEU A 95 -5.54 8.64 17.47
C LEU A 95 -6.83 8.27 18.21
N TYR A 96 -6.90 7.03 18.71
CA TYR A 96 -8.13 6.44 19.26
C TYR A 96 -8.09 6.22 20.78
N GLY A 97 -6.92 6.30 21.39
CA GLY A 97 -6.70 5.84 22.77
C GLY A 97 -6.49 4.32 22.83
N ASN A 98 -6.09 3.82 24.00
CA ASN A 98 -5.62 2.44 24.15
C ASN A 98 -6.70 1.39 23.86
N GLU A 99 -7.88 1.50 24.45
CA GLU A 99 -8.94 0.48 24.32
C GLU A 99 -9.40 0.32 22.87
N ARG A 100 -9.86 1.42 22.26
CA ARG A 100 -10.30 1.43 20.85
C ARG A 100 -9.15 1.16 19.89
N GLY A 101 -7.94 1.63 20.22
CA GLY A 101 -6.74 1.33 19.44
C GLY A 101 -6.47 -0.16 19.36
N GLN A 102 -6.54 -0.87 20.49
CA GLN A 102 -6.37 -2.33 20.50
C GLN A 102 -7.47 -3.08 19.74
N GLU A 103 -8.73 -2.64 19.85
CA GLU A 103 -9.83 -3.21 19.06
C GLU A 103 -9.55 -3.10 17.54
N MET A 104 -9.09 -1.94 17.10
CA MET A 104 -8.74 -1.69 15.69
C MET A 104 -7.53 -2.50 15.24
N ILE A 105 -6.52 -2.68 16.09
CA ILE A 105 -5.36 -3.55 15.80
C ILE A 105 -5.79 -5.01 15.66
N LYS A 106 -6.68 -5.50 16.53
CA LYS A 106 -7.21 -6.85 16.41
C LYS A 106 -7.92 -7.06 15.07
N LYS A 107 -8.82 -6.13 14.69
CA LYS A 107 -9.50 -6.17 13.39
C LYS A 107 -8.52 -6.15 12.22
N LEU A 108 -7.45 -5.36 12.32
CA LEU A 108 -6.40 -5.31 11.30
C LEU A 108 -5.65 -6.64 11.17
N LYS A 109 -5.25 -7.26 12.29
CA LYS A 109 -4.60 -8.58 12.30
C LYS A 109 -5.48 -9.64 11.65
N ASP A 110 -6.76 -9.71 12.05
CA ASP A 110 -7.73 -10.65 11.48
C ASP A 110 -7.88 -10.48 9.94
N ILE A 111 -7.87 -9.24 9.43
CA ILE A 111 -7.98 -8.96 8.00
C ILE A 111 -6.70 -9.33 7.26
N ILE A 112 -5.55 -9.02 7.83
CA ILE A 112 -4.24 -9.37 7.28
C ILE A 112 -4.08 -10.89 7.16
N GLU A 113 -4.47 -11.65 8.19
CA GLU A 113 -4.44 -13.11 8.18
C GLU A 113 -5.33 -13.68 7.08
N LYS A 114 -6.58 -13.20 6.97
CA LYS A 114 -7.50 -13.60 5.89
C LYS A 114 -6.99 -13.27 4.49
N LEU A 115 -6.38 -12.09 4.32
CA LEU A 115 -5.76 -11.72 3.04
C LEU A 115 -4.57 -12.63 2.74
N PHE A 116 -3.73 -12.90 3.74
CA PHE A 116 -2.59 -13.81 3.56
C PHE A 116 -3.05 -15.20 3.13
N GLU A 117 -4.06 -15.78 3.79
CA GLU A 117 -4.65 -17.06 3.41
C GLU A 117 -5.24 -17.03 1.99
N TYR A 118 -5.97 -15.95 1.65
CA TYR A 118 -6.52 -15.76 0.31
C TYR A 118 -5.42 -15.77 -0.76
N TYR A 119 -4.35 -15.00 -0.56
CA TYR A 119 -3.22 -14.95 -1.49
C TYR A 119 -2.42 -16.26 -1.51
N ALA A 120 -2.29 -16.95 -0.39
CA ALA A 120 -1.67 -18.28 -0.33
C ALA A 120 -2.44 -19.31 -1.16
N ASN A 121 -3.78 -19.21 -1.21
CA ASN A 121 -4.62 -20.06 -2.02
C ASN A 121 -4.61 -19.69 -3.51
N LEU A 122 -4.47 -18.39 -3.85
CA LEU A 122 -4.36 -17.93 -5.23
C LEU A 122 -3.00 -18.22 -5.87
N TYR A 123 -1.95 -18.13 -5.06
CA TYR A 123 -0.58 -18.39 -5.46
C TYR A 123 -0.06 -19.60 -4.70
N PRO A 124 -0.69 -20.79 -4.87
CA PRO A 124 -0.24 -21.99 -4.19
C PRO A 124 1.20 -22.25 -4.61
N LEU A 125 2.05 -22.50 -3.61
CA LEU A 125 3.40 -22.94 -3.90
C LEU A 125 3.29 -24.20 -4.76
N PRO A 126 3.99 -24.30 -5.90
CA PRO A 126 3.96 -25.51 -6.71
C PRO A 126 4.38 -26.71 -5.85
N VAL A 127 3.42 -27.61 -5.60
CA VAL A 127 3.65 -28.91 -4.97
C VAL A 127 3.86 -29.90 -6.11
N ASP A 128 4.84 -30.79 -5.95
CA ASP A 128 5.42 -31.66 -6.99
C ASP A 128 4.44 -32.27 -8.02
N GLY A 129 4.93 -32.37 -9.26
CA GLY A 129 4.86 -33.62 -10.01
C GLY A 129 3.63 -33.91 -10.87
N GLY A 130 2.98 -32.89 -11.44
CA GLY A 130 1.98 -33.08 -12.49
C GLY A 130 2.41 -32.39 -13.77
N ASP A 131 2.48 -33.16 -14.86
CA ASP A 131 2.74 -32.68 -16.22
C ASP A 131 1.95 -31.39 -16.53
N PHE A 132 2.66 -30.33 -16.88
CA PHE A 132 2.04 -29.13 -17.43
C PHE A 132 2.23 -29.08 -18.94
N SER A 133 1.49 -29.94 -19.63
CA SER A 133 0.93 -29.53 -20.91
C SER A 133 -0.23 -28.58 -20.61
N SER A 134 -0.14 -27.36 -21.14
CA SER A 134 -1.17 -26.32 -21.22
C SER A 134 -1.49 -25.53 -19.94
N ILE A 135 -0.98 -24.30 -19.87
CA ILE A 135 -1.76 -23.05 -19.95
C ILE A 135 -0.78 -21.93 -20.32
N SER A 136 -1.13 -21.25 -21.39
CA SER A 136 -0.29 -20.40 -22.21
C SER A 136 -0.03 -19.01 -21.63
N SER A 137 1.16 -18.52 -21.93
CA SER A 137 1.52 -17.16 -22.38
C SER A 137 0.50 -16.01 -22.25
N SER A 138 0.95 -14.91 -21.65
CA SER A 138 0.80 -13.57 -22.24
C SER A 138 1.68 -12.53 -21.53
N PHE A 139 2.95 -12.47 -21.91
CA PHE A 139 3.68 -11.21 -21.94
C PHE A 139 4.38 -11.13 -23.29
N ALA A 140 3.98 -10.14 -24.09
CA ALA A 140 4.43 -9.94 -25.45
C ALA A 140 5.96 -9.82 -25.51
N TYR A 141 6.58 -10.68 -26.32
CA TYR A 141 7.96 -10.52 -26.78
C TYR A 141 7.94 -10.29 -28.29
N ASP A 142 8.62 -9.23 -28.68
CA ASP A 142 8.87 -8.77 -30.04
C ASP A 142 9.73 -9.80 -30.82
N PRO A 143 9.33 -10.25 -32.03
CA PRO A 143 10.04 -11.31 -32.73
C PRO A 143 11.15 -10.75 -33.62
N SER A 144 12.39 -10.72 -33.11
CA SER A 144 13.57 -10.82 -33.99
C SER A 144 14.85 -11.24 -33.25
N CYS A 145 14.99 -12.54 -33.02
CA CYS A 145 16.29 -13.21 -33.19
C CYS A 145 16.06 -14.71 -33.36
N HIS A 146 16.45 -15.19 -34.54
CA HIS A 146 16.40 -16.59 -34.91
C HIS A 146 17.69 -17.25 -34.40
N TYR A 147 17.58 -18.11 -33.40
CA TYR A 147 18.53 -19.18 -33.13
C TYR A 147 17.72 -20.45 -32.92
N ASN A 148 17.76 -21.32 -33.92
CA ASN A 148 17.52 -22.74 -33.69
C ASN A 148 18.82 -23.29 -33.10
N ASP A 149 18.75 -23.95 -31.96
CA ASP A 149 19.32 -25.30 -31.85
C ASP A 149 18.70 -26.02 -30.66
N ASP A 150 18.28 -27.25 -30.95
CA ASP A 150 17.94 -28.28 -29.98
C ASP A 150 19.17 -28.56 -29.12
N ASP A 151 19.03 -28.56 -27.79
CA ASP A 151 19.57 -29.65 -26.96
C ASP A 151 19.25 -29.46 -25.46
N ASP A 152 18.76 -30.57 -24.93
CA ASP A 152 18.87 -31.11 -23.57
C ASP A 152 18.00 -30.58 -22.42
N ASP A 153 17.19 -31.53 -21.93
CA ASP A 153 16.39 -31.58 -20.71
C ASP A 153 17.26 -31.50 -19.43
N GLU A 154 18.19 -30.55 -19.35
CA GLU A 154 18.88 -30.26 -18.10
C GLU A 154 17.94 -29.46 -17.21
N LYS A 155 17.11 -30.19 -16.44
CA LYS A 155 16.25 -29.63 -15.37
C LYS A 155 16.98 -28.47 -14.72
N ASP A 156 16.50 -27.24 -14.91
CA ASP A 156 17.17 -26.04 -14.40
C ASP A 156 17.45 -26.20 -12.89
N TRP A 157 18.70 -26.43 -12.51
CA TRP A 157 19.10 -26.64 -11.12
C TRP A 157 18.75 -25.41 -10.27
N VAL A 158 18.68 -24.22 -10.87
CA VAL A 158 18.22 -23.00 -10.22
C VAL A 158 16.73 -23.09 -9.91
N HIS A 159 15.93 -23.64 -10.82
CA HIS A 159 14.51 -23.91 -10.60
C HIS A 159 14.28 -24.93 -9.48
N GLU A 160 14.98 -26.08 -9.52
CA GLU A 160 14.88 -27.10 -8.47
C GLU A 160 15.35 -26.58 -7.10
N PHE A 161 16.45 -25.82 -7.06
CA PHE A 161 16.95 -25.20 -5.84
C PHE A 161 15.94 -24.17 -5.28
N ARG A 162 15.33 -23.36 -6.15
CA ARG A 162 14.25 -22.43 -5.77
C ARG A 162 13.06 -23.16 -5.17
N ILE A 163 12.64 -24.29 -5.75
CA ILE A 163 11.57 -25.13 -5.19
C ILE A 163 11.98 -25.67 -3.81
N LYS A 164 13.20 -26.19 -3.65
CA LYS A 164 13.70 -26.73 -2.37
C LYS A 164 13.75 -25.67 -1.26
N ILE A 165 14.25 -24.47 -1.53
CA ILE A 165 14.27 -23.38 -0.56
C ILE A 165 12.85 -22.97 -0.15
N ARG A 166 11.91 -22.92 -1.10
CA ARG A 166 10.49 -22.60 -0.84
C ARG A 166 9.80 -23.68 0.00
N LYS A 167 10.04 -24.97 -0.28
CA LYS A 167 9.55 -26.10 0.55
C LYS A 167 10.09 -26.02 1.98
N LYS A 168 11.37 -25.67 2.15
CA LYS A 168 11.96 -25.46 3.48
C LYS A 168 11.30 -24.28 4.21
N GLN A 169 11.03 -23.19 3.51
CA GLN A 169 10.37 -22.01 4.09
C GLN A 169 8.90 -22.26 4.47
N SER A 170 8.17 -23.11 3.74
CA SER A 170 6.79 -23.49 4.08
C SER A 170 6.70 -24.52 5.23
N GLN A 171 7.73 -25.35 5.41
CA GLN A 171 7.83 -26.32 6.51
C GLN A 171 8.36 -25.72 7.82
N VAL A 172 9.02 -24.55 7.79
CA VAL A 172 9.36 -23.82 9.01
C VAL A 172 8.04 -23.34 9.64
N LYS A 173 7.75 -23.80 10.86
CA LYS A 173 6.55 -23.51 11.67
C LYS A 173 6.19 -22.03 11.91
N ARG A 174 6.98 -21.08 11.38
CA ARG A 174 6.63 -19.65 11.34
C ARG A 174 6.13 -19.35 9.93
N ASN A 175 4.87 -18.97 9.81
CA ASN A 175 4.33 -18.54 8.53
C ASN A 175 5.16 -17.32 8.05
N GLU A 176 5.21 -17.10 6.74
CA GLU A 176 5.98 -15.99 6.13
C GLU A 176 5.64 -14.64 6.78
N MET A 177 4.39 -14.49 7.21
CA MET A 177 3.82 -13.35 7.89
C MET A 177 4.48 -13.07 9.25
N ASP A 178 4.63 -14.08 10.10
CA ASP A 178 5.28 -14.00 11.41
C ASP A 178 6.73 -13.56 11.25
N ARG A 179 7.44 -14.15 10.27
CA ARG A 179 8.82 -13.76 9.95
C ARG A 179 8.92 -12.28 9.57
N TYR A 180 8.00 -11.78 8.75
CA TYR A 180 7.99 -10.36 8.38
C TYR A 180 7.74 -9.45 9.59
N MET A 181 6.86 -9.87 10.52
CA MET A 181 6.60 -9.12 11.76
C MET A 181 7.80 -9.12 12.73
N GLU A 182 8.56 -10.21 12.79
CA GLU A 182 9.73 -10.37 13.67
C GLU A 182 10.99 -9.71 13.13
N ASP A 183 11.17 -9.66 11.80
CA ASP A 183 12.29 -8.97 11.16
C ASP A 183 12.35 -7.50 11.60
N ASP A 184 13.55 -6.94 11.71
CA ASP A 184 13.73 -5.52 11.98
C ASP A 184 13.07 -4.64 10.91
N VAL A 185 12.71 -3.41 11.28
CA VAL A 185 12.24 -2.41 10.31
C VAL A 185 13.41 -1.97 9.44
N GLU A 186 13.12 -1.72 8.16
CA GLU A 186 14.11 -1.18 7.24
C GLU A 186 14.39 0.29 7.57
N ASP A 187 15.65 0.72 7.44
CA ASP A 187 16.04 2.07 7.81
C ASP A 187 15.46 3.10 6.83
N SER A 188 15.03 4.22 7.38
CA SER A 188 14.49 5.35 6.62
C SER A 188 15.57 6.40 6.50
N ASP A 189 16.63 6.12 5.75
CA ASP A 189 17.60 7.16 5.42
C ASP A 189 16.89 8.25 4.60
N SER A 190 16.63 9.38 5.24
CA SER A 190 15.94 10.54 4.67
C SER A 190 16.64 11.14 3.44
N THR A 191 17.84 10.68 3.11
CA THR A 191 18.63 11.13 1.95
C THR A 191 18.43 10.29 0.69
N ILE A 192 17.81 9.10 0.79
CA ILE A 192 17.59 8.19 -0.35
C ILE A 192 16.09 7.95 -0.54
N GLU A 193 15.60 8.13 -1.77
CA GLU A 193 14.23 7.81 -2.13
C GLU A 193 13.99 6.30 -2.00
N PHE A 194 13.17 5.89 -1.03
CA PHE A 194 12.84 4.49 -0.78
C PHE A 194 11.72 4.00 -1.71
N ASP A 195 12.08 3.19 -2.70
CA ASP A 195 11.12 2.50 -3.57
C ASP A 195 10.63 1.21 -2.92
N ILE A 196 9.44 1.30 -2.30
CA ILE A 196 8.76 0.18 -1.63
C ILE A 196 8.44 -0.98 -2.58
N LEU A 197 8.07 -0.71 -3.84
CA LEU A 197 7.71 -1.76 -4.79
C LEU A 197 8.96 -2.51 -5.25
N LYS A 198 10.06 -1.79 -5.48
CA LYS A 198 11.36 -2.39 -5.75
C LYS A 198 11.87 -3.22 -4.57
N TRP A 199 11.65 -2.76 -3.33
CA TRP A 199 11.99 -3.53 -2.14
C TRP A 199 11.24 -4.87 -2.09
N TRP A 200 9.91 -4.85 -2.28
CA TRP A 200 9.10 -6.07 -2.32
C TRP A 200 9.52 -7.00 -3.46
N LYS A 201 9.81 -6.46 -4.64
CA LYS A 201 10.35 -7.24 -5.77
C LYS A 201 11.64 -7.98 -5.39
N LEU A 202 12.59 -7.30 -4.73
CA LEU A 202 13.86 -7.88 -4.29
C LEU A 202 13.68 -8.93 -3.18
N LYS A 203 12.71 -8.73 -2.28
CA LYS A 203 12.46 -9.64 -1.15
C LYS A 203 11.44 -10.75 -1.46
N SER A 204 10.91 -10.83 -2.68
CA SER A 204 9.91 -11.83 -3.11
C SER A 204 10.32 -13.29 -2.91
N THR A 205 11.61 -13.59 -2.84
CA THR A 205 12.11 -14.95 -2.51
C THR A 205 12.05 -15.26 -1.02
N LYS A 206 12.11 -14.24 -0.15
CA LYS A 206 11.95 -14.35 1.31
C LYS A 206 10.49 -14.18 1.71
N TYR A 207 9.73 -13.37 1.00
CA TYR A 207 8.34 -13.01 1.29
C TYR A 207 7.47 -13.19 0.05
N TYR A 208 7.22 -14.45 -0.34
CA TYR A 208 6.53 -14.76 -1.59
C TYR A 208 5.07 -14.30 -1.59
N ILE A 209 4.28 -14.75 -0.62
CA ILE A 209 2.85 -14.42 -0.53
C ILE A 209 2.64 -12.93 -0.23
N LEU A 210 3.41 -12.37 0.70
CA LEU A 210 3.35 -10.95 1.04
C LEU A 210 3.79 -10.05 -0.12
N SER A 211 4.72 -10.49 -0.98
CA SER A 211 5.07 -9.71 -2.17
C SER A 211 3.93 -9.65 -3.18
N HIS A 212 3.15 -10.72 -3.33
CA HIS A 212 1.93 -10.69 -4.14
C HIS A 212 0.87 -9.77 -3.53
N MET A 213 0.66 -9.85 -2.21
CA MET A 213 -0.23 -8.93 -1.49
C MET A 213 0.21 -7.48 -1.66
N ALA A 214 1.50 -7.19 -1.45
CA ALA A 214 2.06 -5.85 -1.54
C ALA A 214 1.94 -5.26 -2.94
N LYS A 215 2.20 -6.05 -3.98
CA LYS A 215 2.06 -5.62 -5.37
C LYS A 215 0.66 -5.06 -5.67
N ASP A 216 -0.38 -5.75 -5.20
CA ASP A 216 -1.76 -5.37 -5.50
C ASP A 216 -2.26 -4.27 -4.57
N ILE A 217 -2.00 -4.38 -3.26
CA ILE A 217 -2.52 -3.46 -2.24
C ILE A 217 -1.83 -2.09 -2.32
N LEU A 218 -0.50 -2.04 -2.54
CA LEU A 218 0.23 -0.78 -2.65
C LEU A 218 -0.06 -0.05 -3.97
N ALA A 219 -0.58 -0.74 -4.98
CA ALA A 219 -1.00 -0.11 -6.23
C ALA A 219 -2.33 0.67 -6.09
N ILE A 220 -3.06 0.50 -4.99
CA ILE A 220 -4.32 1.21 -4.75
C ILE A 220 -4.03 2.69 -4.44
N PRO A 221 -4.53 3.65 -5.23
CA PRO A 221 -4.35 5.06 -4.93
C PRO A 221 -5.18 5.47 -3.70
N VAL A 222 -4.63 6.37 -2.86
CA VAL A 222 -5.36 6.93 -1.70
C VAL A 222 -6.56 7.76 -2.11
N SER A 223 -6.45 8.44 -3.25
CA SER A 223 -7.43 9.40 -3.72
C SER A 223 -7.88 9.10 -5.14
N THR A 224 -9.19 9.18 -5.35
CA THR A 224 -9.81 9.18 -6.68
C THR A 224 -9.48 10.43 -7.48
N VAL A 225 -9.03 11.53 -6.84
CA VAL A 225 -8.73 12.80 -7.51
C VAL A 225 -7.53 12.68 -8.47
N SER A 226 -6.67 11.66 -8.30
CA SER A 226 -5.60 11.38 -9.26
C SER A 226 -6.13 11.11 -10.67
N SER A 227 -7.31 10.49 -10.81
CA SER A 227 -7.95 10.35 -12.13
C SER A 227 -8.69 11.64 -12.54
N GLU A 228 -9.29 12.36 -11.59
CA GLU A 228 -9.95 13.65 -11.86
C GLU A 228 -9.00 14.74 -12.39
N SER A 229 -7.72 14.77 -11.99
CA SER A 229 -6.74 15.69 -12.57
C SER A 229 -6.47 15.40 -14.05
N ALA A 230 -6.48 14.12 -14.44
CA ALA A 230 -6.38 13.73 -15.85
C ALA A 230 -7.65 14.18 -16.63
N PHE A 231 -8.84 14.00 -16.05
CA PHE A 231 -10.10 14.46 -16.65
C PHE A 231 -10.25 16.00 -16.66
N SER A 232 -9.70 16.70 -15.66
CA SER A 232 -9.70 18.17 -15.59
C SER A 232 -8.74 18.82 -16.59
N THR A 233 -7.70 18.08 -17.00
CA THR A 233 -6.84 18.46 -18.13
C THR A 233 -7.56 18.21 -19.45
N GLY A 234 -8.28 17.08 -19.58
CA GLY A 234 -9.14 16.80 -20.73
C GLY A 234 -10.23 17.86 -20.98
N GLY A 235 -10.73 18.52 -19.93
CA GLY A 235 -11.66 19.66 -20.05
C GLY A 235 -11.03 20.97 -20.57
N ARG A 236 -9.69 21.07 -20.65
CA ARG A 236 -8.96 22.22 -21.21
C ARG A 236 -8.48 22.00 -22.65
N ASP A 237 -8.33 20.75 -23.07
CA ASP A 237 -8.00 20.38 -24.46
C ASP A 237 -9.24 20.20 -25.35
N LEU A 238 -10.44 20.17 -24.75
CA LEU A 238 -11.72 20.27 -25.46
C LEU A 238 -12.12 21.75 -25.50
N ASP A 239 -11.96 22.38 -26.67
CA ASP A 239 -12.42 23.74 -26.96
C ASP A 239 -13.90 23.95 -26.55
N SER A 240 -14.31 25.19 -26.30
CA SER A 240 -15.70 25.52 -25.88
C SER A 240 -16.75 25.08 -26.90
N PHE A 241 -16.32 24.73 -28.11
CA PHE A 241 -17.09 23.96 -29.07
C PHE A 241 -17.10 22.48 -28.66
N ARG A 242 -18.15 22.11 -27.94
CA ARG A 242 -18.53 20.74 -27.56
C ARG A 242 -18.58 19.78 -28.75
N SER A 243 -17.42 19.31 -29.20
CA SER A 243 -17.33 18.14 -30.05
C SER A 243 -17.34 16.93 -29.11
N SER A 244 -18.52 16.34 -28.92
CA SER A 244 -18.64 15.07 -28.19
C SER A 244 -17.83 14.02 -28.94
N LEU A 245 -16.79 13.49 -28.30
CA LEU A 245 -16.15 12.27 -28.78
C LEU A 245 -17.14 11.11 -28.59
N ASN A 246 -17.13 10.15 -29.50
CA ASN A 246 -17.92 8.93 -29.35
C ASN A 246 -17.42 8.13 -28.13
N ALA A 247 -18.30 7.37 -27.50
CA ALA A 247 -17.96 6.55 -26.32
C ALA A 247 -16.88 5.48 -26.57
N THR A 248 -16.53 5.21 -27.83
CA THR A 248 -15.42 4.35 -28.24
C THR A 248 -14.08 5.09 -28.31
N THR A 249 -14.10 6.42 -28.23
CA THR A 249 -12.92 7.31 -28.34
C THR A 249 -12.53 7.94 -27.00
N VAL A 250 -13.39 7.85 -25.98
CA VAL A 250 -13.16 8.25 -24.57
C VAL A 250 -12.96 7.00 -23.74
#